data_AF-A0A914J4D1-F1
#
_entry.id   AF-A0A914J4D1-F1
#
_cell.length_a   1.000
_cell.length_b   1.000
_cell.length_c   1.000
_cell.angle_alpha   90.00
_cell.angle_beta   90.00
_cell.angle_gamma   90.00
#
_symmetry.space_group_name_H-M   'P 1'
#
loop_
_entity.id
_entity.type
_entity.pdbx_description
1 polymer ?
#
loop_
_entity_poly.entity_id
_entity_poly.type
_entity_poly.pdbx_seq_one_letter_code
_entity_poly.pdbx_strand_id
1 'polypeptide(L)'
;MTEYDCELLPRLHHMRIIGRYLLNFDIPHDFIHLWNYILTGYRTAAFIESCPADQDILHHYKEQLNIFTNQRETLQAPTKTHTLPEDVLSEIRRHGLDNN
;
A
#
# COMPACT_ATOMS: atom_id res chain seq x y z
N MET A 1 6.41 3.89 16.54
CA MET A 1 5.03 3.54 16.18
C MET A 1 4.11 3.91 17.34
N THR A 2 3.01 4.58 17.04
CA THR A 2 2.00 5.14 17.92
C THR A 2 0.61 4.82 17.36
N GLU A 3 -0.46 5.24 18.03
CA GLU A 3 -1.84 5.08 17.57
C GLU A 3 -2.10 5.71 16.20
N TYR A 4 -1.44 6.84 15.90
CA TYR A 4 -1.59 7.52 14.61
C TYR A 4 -1.05 6.66 13.46
N ASP A 5 0.01 5.89 13.70
CA ASP A 5 0.57 5.00 12.68
C ASP A 5 -0.38 3.85 12.36
N CYS A 6 -1.07 3.34 13.39
CA CYS A 6 -2.08 2.29 13.24
C CYS A 6 -3.32 2.76 12.48
N GLU A 7 -3.59 4.07 12.43
CA GLU A 7 -4.68 4.63 11.62
C GLU A 7 -4.20 5.02 10.21
N LEU A 8 -3.03 5.66 10.11
CA LEU A 8 -2.55 6.26 8.88
C LEU A 8 -1.95 5.23 7.91
N LEU A 9 -1.13 4.28 8.39
CA LEU A 9 -0.49 3.30 7.51
C LEU A 9 -1.50 2.41 6.77
N PRO A 10 -2.55 1.85 7.41
CA PRO A 10 -3.57 1.09 6.68
C PRO A 10 -4.30 1.92 5.63
N ARG A 11 -4.62 3.19 5.94
CA ARG A 11 -5.28 4.09 4.98
C ARG A 11 -4.39 4.40 3.78
N LEU A 12 -3.11 4.70 4.01
CA LEU A 12 -2.15 4.93 2.92
C LEU A 12 -1.99 3.68 2.05
N HIS A 13 -1.89 2.50 2.67
CA HIS A 13 -1.77 1.26 1.92
C HIS A 13 -3.03 0.97 1.09
N HIS A 14 -4.22 1.14 1.67
CA HIS A 14 -5.49 1.03 0.92
C HIS A 14 -5.55 2.02 -0.25
N MET A 15 -5.15 3.28 -0.04
CA MET A 15 -5.09 4.29 -1.11
C MET A 15 -4.15 3.86 -2.24
N ARG A 16 -3.00 3.24 -1.94
CA ARG A 16 -2.08 2.73 -2.97
C ARG A 16 -2.69 1.60 -3.78
N ILE A 17 -3.28 0.60 -3.12
CA ILE A 17 -3.88 -0.55 -3.79
C ILE A 17 -5.08 -0.11 -4.65
N ILE A 18 -6.04 0.60 -4.06
CA ILE A 18 -7.23 1.08 -4.78
C ILE A 18 -6.88 2.10 -5.85
N GLY A 19 -5.96 3.02 -5.54
CA GLY A 19 -5.45 4.01 -6.49
C GLY A 19 -4.96 3.34 -7.77
N ARG A 20 -4.06 2.37 -7.62
CA ARG A 20 -3.44 1.69 -8.75
C ARG A 20 -4.43 0.85 -9.56
N TYR A 21 -5.27 0.06 -8.89
CA TYR A 21 -6.07 -0.97 -9.56
C TYR A 21 -7.46 -0.49 -9.99
N LEU A 22 -8.06 0.50 -9.31
CA LEU A 22 -9.41 0.99 -9.63
C LEU A 22 -9.43 2.42 -10.17
N LEU A 23 -8.46 3.26 -9.80
CA LEU A 23 -8.51 4.71 -10.09
C LEU A 23 -7.43 5.19 -11.05
N ASN A 24 -6.50 4.32 -11.48
CA ASN A 24 -5.34 4.67 -12.28
C ASN A 24 -4.54 5.86 -11.68
N PHE A 25 -4.34 5.81 -10.37
CA PHE A 25 -3.64 6.82 -9.57
C PHE A 25 -2.52 6.14 -8.78
N ASP A 26 -1.39 6.82 -8.62
CA ASP A 26 -0.36 6.46 -7.66
C ASP A 26 -0.01 7.68 -6.80
N ILE A 27 0.47 7.45 -5.58
CA ILE A 27 0.97 8.53 -4.74
C ILE A 27 2.11 9.22 -5.49
N PRO A 28 2.10 10.56 -5.65
CA PRO A 28 3.15 11.27 -6.37
C PRO A 28 4.55 10.87 -5.90
N HIS A 29 5.42 10.53 -6.85
CA HIS A 29 6.75 9.96 -6.57
C HIS A 29 7.70 10.96 -5.91
N ASP A 30 7.43 12.25 -6.04
CA ASP A 30 8.16 13.34 -5.41
C ASP A 30 7.86 13.49 -3.91
N PHE A 31 6.85 12.80 -3.37
CA PHE A 31 6.55 12.79 -1.93
C PHE A 31 7.48 11.85 -1.15
N ILE A 32 8.79 12.10 -1.23
CA ILE A 32 9.86 11.20 -0.74
C ILE A 32 9.70 10.82 0.73
N HIS A 33 9.37 11.78 1.60
CA HIS A 33 9.20 11.49 3.04
C HIS A 33 7.97 10.64 3.33
N LEU A 34 6.88 10.82 2.57
CA LEU A 34 5.68 9.98 2.69
C LEU A 34 5.98 8.56 2.21
N TRP A 35 6.69 8.43 1.09
CA TRP A 35 7.14 7.15 0.58
C TRP A 35 8.09 6.44 1.55
N ASN A 36 9.01 7.18 2.17
CA ASN A 36 9.86 6.64 3.23
C ASN A 36 9.03 6.17 4.43
N TYR A 37 8.00 6.92 4.83
CA TYR A 37 7.10 6.51 5.90
C TYR A 37 6.34 5.21 5.57
N ILE A 38 5.88 5.06 4.32
CA ILE A 38 5.27 3.82 3.84
C ILE A 38 6.29 2.66 3.84
N LEU A 39 7.53 2.92 3.41
CA LEU A 39 8.63 1.94 3.49
C LEU A 39 8.90 1.50 4.93
N THR A 40 8.89 2.42 5.89
CA THR A 40 9.00 2.10 7.33
C THR A 40 7.84 1.21 7.77
N GLY A 41 6.61 1.50 7.33
CA GLY A 41 5.46 0.62 7.54
C GLY A 41 5.68 -0.79 7.00
N TYR A 42 6.22 -0.92 5.79
CA TYR A 42 6.53 -2.21 5.16
C TYR A 42 7.71 -2.97 5.79
N ARG A 43 8.44 -2.35 6.72
CA ARG A 43 9.45 -2.97 7.58
C ARG A 43 8.95 -3.24 9.00
N THR A 44 7.75 -2.77 9.33
CA THR A 44 7.19 -2.85 10.68
C THR A 44 6.35 -4.11 10.82
N ALA A 45 6.78 -5.05 11.68
CA ALA A 45 6.09 -6.33 11.88
C ALA A 45 4.59 -6.17 12.21
N ALA A 46 4.23 -5.24 13.10
CA ALA A 46 2.84 -5.00 13.46
C ALA A 46 1.94 -4.66 12.26
N PHE A 47 2.46 -3.91 11.29
CA PHE A 47 1.76 -3.63 10.04
C PHE A 47 1.75 -4.85 9.11
N ILE A 48 2.90 -5.50 8.89
CA ILE A 48 3.03 -6.66 7.98
C ILE A 48 2.10 -7.82 8.37
N GLU A 49 2.05 -8.13 9.66
CA GLU A 49 1.25 -9.23 10.21
C GLU A 49 -0.25 -8.93 10.19
N SER A 50 -0.66 -7.65 10.28
CA SER A 50 -2.06 -7.25 10.26
C SER A 50 -2.59 -6.86 8.87
N CYS A 51 -1.70 -6.56 7.92
CA CYS A 51 -2.08 -6.10 6.59
C CYS A 51 -2.81 -7.22 5.81
N PRO A 52 -4.01 -6.97 5.25
CA PRO A 52 -4.70 -7.94 4.40
C PRO A 52 -3.98 -8.12 3.05
N ALA A 53 -4.44 -9.09 2.25
CA ALA A 53 -3.98 -9.23 0.86
C ALA A 53 -4.56 -8.12 -0.02
N ASP A 54 -3.87 -7.79 -1.11
CA ASP A 54 -4.29 -6.77 -2.08
C ASP A 54 -5.71 -7.05 -2.61
N GLN A 55 -6.00 -8.34 -2.85
CA GLN A 55 -7.28 -8.84 -3.34
C GLN A 55 -8.41 -8.58 -2.35
N ASP A 56 -8.16 -8.73 -1.05
CA ASP A 56 -9.16 -8.50 -0.01
C ASP A 56 -9.47 -7.00 0.13
N ILE A 57 -8.45 -6.15 0.02
CA ILE A 57 -8.62 -4.69 -0.03
C ILE A 57 -9.50 -4.32 -1.23
N LEU A 58 -9.15 -4.80 -2.43
CA LEU A 58 -9.92 -4.54 -3.64
C LEU A 58 -11.36 -5.03 -3.51
N HIS A 59 -11.54 -6.26 -3.04
CA HIS A 59 -12.86 -6.86 -2.87
C HIS A 59 -13.72 -6.05 -1.89
N HIS A 60 -13.15 -5.63 -0.75
CA HIS A 60 -13.84 -4.80 0.23
C HIS A 60 -14.42 -3.52 -0.38
N TYR A 61 -13.63 -2.74 -1.12
CA TYR A 61 -14.13 -1.52 -1.76
C TYR A 61 -15.10 -1.82 -2.90
N LYS A 62 -14.86 -2.86 -3.71
CA LYS A 62 -15.78 -3.24 -4.78
C LYS A 62 -17.15 -3.65 -4.23
N GLU A 63 -17.20 -4.39 -3.12
CA GLU A 63 -18.44 -4.76 -2.45
C GLU A 63 -19.22 -3.51 -2.00
N GLN A 64 -18.56 -2.58 -1.28
CA GLN A 64 -19.21 -1.35 -0.80
C GLN A 64 -19.70 -0.45 -1.94
N LEU A 65 -18.98 -0.43 -3.07
CA LEU A 65 -19.31 0.38 -4.25
C LEU A 65 -20.22 -0.35 -5.25
N ASN A 66 -20.65 -1.58 -4.96
CA ASN A 66 -21.42 -2.42 -5.87
C ASN A 66 -20.74 -2.63 -7.24
N ILE A 67 -19.42 -2.74 -7.25
CA ILE A 67 -18.62 -3.04 -8.44
C ILE A 67 -18.51 -4.56 -8.58
N PHE A 68 -18.86 -5.06 -9.76
CA PHE A 68 -18.81 -6.49 -10.05
C PHE A 68 -17.39 -7.07 -9.89
N THR A 69 -17.30 -8.22 -9.22
CA THR A 69 -16.08 -9.03 -9.14
C THR A 69 -16.31 -10.35 -9.85
N ASN A 70 -15.47 -10.64 -10.85
CA ASN A 70 -15.62 -11.85 -11.67
C ASN A 70 -14.92 -13.06 -11.01
N GLN A 71 -15.25 -14.27 -11.49
CA GLN A 71 -14.70 -15.51 -10.93
C GLN A 71 -13.16 -15.59 -11.01
N ARG A 72 -12.56 -15.00 -12.05
CA ARG A 72 -11.09 -14.98 -12.18
C ARG A 72 -10.47 -14.16 -11.05
N GLU A 73 -11.06 -13.00 -10.72
CA GLU A 73 -10.62 -12.15 -9.60
C GLU A 73 -10.79 -12.86 -8.26
N THR A 74 -11.92 -13.55 -8.02
CA THR A 74 -12.16 -14.27 -6.76
C THR A 74 -11.25 -15.48 -6.55
N LEU A 75 -10.68 -16.02 -7.63
CA LEU A 75 -9.76 -17.16 -7.60
C LEU A 75 -8.28 -16.74 -7.67
N GLN A 76 -7.97 -15.44 -7.61
CA GLN A 76 -6.59 -14.99 -7.57
C GLN A 76 -5.92 -15.45 -6.27
N ALA A 77 -4.67 -15.91 -6.37
CA ALA A 77 -3.87 -16.19 -5.19
C ALA A 77 -3.61 -14.89 -4.42
N PRO A 78 -3.70 -14.90 -3.08
CA PRO A 78 -3.49 -13.70 -2.28
C PRO A 78 -2.05 -13.19 -2.39
N THR A 79 -1.89 -11.89 -2.60
CA THR A 79 -0.59 -11.19 -2.66
C THR A 79 -0.59 -9.99 -1.74
N LYS A 80 0.60 -9.56 -1.26
CA LYS A 80 0.76 -8.32 -0.50
C LYS A 80 1.77 -7.41 -1.20
N THR A 81 1.32 -6.29 -1.75
CA THR A 81 2.19 -5.33 -2.46
C THR A 81 2.91 -4.42 -1.46
N HIS A 82 3.96 -4.94 -0.84
CA HIS A 82 4.85 -4.20 0.06
C HIS A 82 6.10 -3.66 -0.63
N THR A 83 5.99 -3.29 -1.91
CA THR A 83 7.09 -2.73 -2.71
C THR A 83 6.87 -1.24 -3.00
N LEU A 84 7.97 -0.54 -3.27
CA LEU A 84 7.96 0.86 -3.71
C LEU A 84 8.41 0.93 -5.18
N PRO A 85 8.02 1.98 -5.93
CA PRO A 85 8.62 2.28 -7.23
C PRO A 85 10.15 2.44 -7.12
N GLU A 86 10.90 1.96 -8.12
CA GLU A 86 12.37 1.92 -8.05
C GLU A 86 13.02 3.31 -8.06
N ASP A 87 12.42 4.26 -8.78
CA ASP A 87 12.84 5.65 -8.81
C ASP A 87 12.65 6.31 -7.44
N VAL A 88 11.53 6.04 -6.77
CA VAL A 88 11.28 6.50 -5.39
C VAL A 88 12.30 5.89 -4.41
N LEU A 89 12.59 4.59 -4.52
CA LEU A 89 13.61 3.94 -3.68
C LEU A 89 15.00 4.55 -3.90
N SER A 90 15.34 4.87 -5.15
CA SER A 90 16.59 5.52 -5.50
C SER A 90 16.69 6.91 -4.87
N GLU A 91 15.61 7.68 -4.89
CA GLU A 91 15.56 9.00 -4.26
C GLU A 91 15.61 8.93 -2.72
N ILE A 92 14.91 7.99 -2.09
CA ILE A 92 15.02 7.75 -0.64
C ILE A 92 16.48 7.48 -0.24
N ARG A 93 17.16 6.59 -0.97
CA ARG A 93 18.59 6.27 -0.75
C ARG A 93 19.48 7.49 -0.99
N ARG A 94 19.23 8.27 -2.04
CA ARG A 94 19.96 9.51 -2.35
C ARG A 94 19.86 10.54 -1.22
N HIS A 95 18.71 10.58 -0.53
CA HIS A 95 18.47 11.42 0.63
C HIS A 95 18.92 10.81 1.97
N GLY A 96 19.43 9.57 1.97
CA GLY A 96 19.90 8.87 3.18
C GLY A 96 18.79 8.49 4.16
N LEU A 97 17.54 8.41 3.71
CA LEU A 97 16.36 8.16 4.55
C LEU A 97 16.10 6.67 4.83
N ASP A 98 16.80 5.78 4.13
CA ASP A 98 16.60 4.33 4.15
C ASP A 98 17.16 3.61 5.38
N ASN A 99 17.84 4.33 6.28
CA ASN A 99 18.49 3.80 7.49
C ASN A 99 17.62 3.83 8.76
N ASN A 100 16.37 4.28 8.66
CA ASN A 100 15.42 4.27 9.78
C ASN A 100 14.63 2.97 9.88
#